data_AF-A0A397XRG8-F1
#
_entry.id   AF-A0A397XRG8-F1
#
_cell.length_a   1.000
_cell.length_b   1.000
_cell.length_c   1.000
_cell.angle_alpha   90.00
_cell.angle_beta   90.00
_cell.angle_gamma   90.00
#
_symmetry.space_group_name_H-M   'P 1'
#
loop_
_entity.id
_entity.type
_entity.pdbx_description
1 polymer ?
#
loop_
_entity_poly.entity_id
_entity_poly.type
_entity_poly.pdbx_seq_one_letter_code
_entity_poly.pdbx_strand_id
1 'polypeptide(L)'
;MGVISCWILQVVLVLQLQVLVVLSQNIISGSVPVGESLTASESQQFSSSWLSPSGDFAFGFRKIQPNDGFTLSIWFDKIPDKTIVWYAQTVNTTTGLVPEGSKVTLTADRGLVLTDPGGQQLWSSSLPQTRSSVSRGLITDAGNLRLLSEDSDVALWSSFANPTDTLLPSQLLFAFAHGSMLYKRTYYRNPS
;
A
#
# COMPACT_ATOMS: atom_id res chain seq x y z
N MET A 1 57.35 8.20 -7.69
CA MET A 1 56.30 9.04 -7.06
C MET A 1 54.91 8.85 -7.68
N GLY A 2 54.76 8.72 -9.02
CA GLY A 2 53.43 8.68 -9.67
C GLY A 2 52.57 7.43 -9.42
N VAL A 3 53.17 6.24 -9.31
CA VAL A 3 52.44 4.97 -9.14
C VAL A 3 51.76 4.81 -7.77
N ILE A 4 52.39 5.34 -6.71
CA ILE A 4 51.85 5.28 -5.34
C ILE A 4 50.64 6.21 -5.20
N SER A 5 50.69 7.38 -5.83
CA SER A 5 49.57 8.34 -5.85
C SER A 5 48.34 7.78 -6.57
N CYS A 6 48.53 7.05 -7.67
CA CYS A 6 47.43 6.42 -8.42
C CYS A 6 46.72 5.33 -7.60
N TRP A 7 47.47 4.50 -6.89
CA TRP A 7 46.92 3.47 -6.00
C TRP A 7 46.09 4.07 -4.86
N ILE A 8 46.55 5.16 -4.25
CA ILE A 8 45.83 5.85 -3.17
C ILE A 8 44.50 6.42 -3.70
N LEU A 9 44.52 7.07 -4.87
CA LEU A 9 43.32 7.61 -5.50
C LEU A 9 42.29 6.51 -5.82
N GLN A 10 42.74 5.36 -6.31
CA GLN A 10 41.87 4.24 -6.64
C GLN A 10 41.24 3.60 -5.39
N VAL A 11 42.00 3.46 -4.30
CA VAL A 11 41.47 2.96 -3.02
C VAL A 11 40.44 3.94 -2.44
N VAL A 12 40.72 5.24 -2.46
CA VAL A 12 39.77 6.26 -1.99
C VAL A 12 38.48 6.25 -2.81
N LEU A 13 38.56 6.13 -4.15
CA LEU A 13 37.39 6.04 -5.02
C LEU A 13 36.55 4.80 -4.73
N VAL A 14 37.19 3.64 -4.54
CA VAL A 14 36.49 2.40 -4.19
C VAL A 14 35.80 2.54 -2.84
N LEU A 15 36.46 3.12 -1.83
CA LEU A 15 35.84 3.36 -0.52
C LEU A 15 34.64 4.32 -0.60
N GLN A 16 34.72 5.38 -1.40
CA GLN A 16 33.61 6.32 -1.62
C GLN A 16 32.42 5.63 -2.33
N LEU A 17 32.68 4.78 -3.32
CA LEU A 17 31.65 3.98 -4.00
C LEU A 17 30.97 2.99 -3.05
N GLN A 18 31.73 2.30 -2.20
CA GLN A 18 31.18 1.38 -1.20
C GLN A 18 30.29 2.12 -0.19
N VAL A 19 30.69 3.31 0.28
CA VAL A 19 29.87 4.15 1.16
C VAL A 19 28.59 4.61 0.47
N LEU A 20 28.64 5.00 -0.81
CA LEU A 20 27.46 5.41 -1.58
C LEU A 20 26.48 4.24 -1.79
N VAL A 21 26.99 3.03 -2.01
CA VAL A 21 26.18 1.81 -2.12
C VAL A 21 25.51 1.49 -0.78
N VAL A 22 26.21 1.57 0.35
CA VAL A 22 25.63 1.36 1.69
C VAL A 22 24.55 2.40 2.02
N LEU A 23 24.73 3.66 1.62
CA LEU A 23 23.72 4.71 1.78
C LEU A 23 22.48 4.51 0.89
N SER A 24 22.59 3.75 -0.21
CA SER A 24 21.48 3.44 -1.11
C SER A 24 20.66 2.21 -0.70
N GLN A 25 21.13 1.43 0.28
CA GLN A 25 20.46 0.21 0.71
C GLN A 25 19.42 0.51 1.81
N ASN A 26 18.16 0.67 1.39
CA ASN A 26 16.93 0.18 2.07
C ASN A 26 15.65 0.93 1.66
N ILE A 27 15.54 1.44 0.44
CA ILE A 27 14.21 1.74 -0.11
C ILE A 27 13.61 0.42 -0.59
N ILE A 28 12.93 -0.28 0.31
CA ILE A 28 12.04 -1.37 -0.10
C ILE A 28 10.92 -0.71 -0.91
N SER A 29 10.96 -0.84 -2.24
CA SER A 29 9.91 -0.30 -3.11
C SER A 29 8.54 -0.79 -2.64
N GLY A 30 7.56 0.11 -2.56
CA GLY A 30 6.23 -0.17 -2.02
C GLY A 30 6.12 -0.35 -0.51
N SER A 31 7.23 -0.22 0.25
CA SER A 31 7.19 -0.16 1.71
C SER A 31 6.84 1.23 2.21
N VAL A 32 6.02 1.28 3.26
CA VAL A 32 5.50 2.50 3.87
C VAL A 32 5.84 2.46 5.36
N PRO A 33 6.71 3.36 5.87
CA PRO A 33 7.02 3.40 7.29
C PRO A 33 5.83 3.88 8.12
N VAL A 34 5.79 3.46 9.38
CA VAL A 34 4.84 4.01 10.37
C VAL A 34 5.03 5.52 10.51
N GLY A 35 3.93 6.25 10.61
CA GLY A 35 3.88 7.70 10.66
C GLY A 35 3.59 8.35 9.30
N GLU A 36 3.78 7.62 8.20
CA GLU A 36 3.42 8.11 6.87
C GLU A 36 1.92 8.32 6.72
N SER A 37 1.58 9.32 5.91
CA SER A 37 0.19 9.69 5.72
C SER A 37 -0.08 10.28 4.34
N LEU A 38 -1.32 10.10 3.89
CA LEU A 38 -1.85 10.73 2.69
C LEU A 38 -3.03 11.60 3.08
N THR A 39 -3.29 12.65 2.30
CA THR A 39 -4.41 13.57 2.49
C THR A 39 -5.20 13.71 1.20
N ALA A 40 -6.52 13.65 1.29
CA ALA A 40 -7.42 13.90 0.17
C ALA A 40 -7.31 15.37 -0.24
N SER A 41 -6.92 15.64 -1.49
CA SER A 41 -6.90 17.00 -2.03
C SER A 41 -7.17 17.02 -3.53
N GLU A 42 -7.89 18.05 -3.99
CA GLU A 42 -8.18 18.29 -5.41
C GLU A 42 -6.96 18.77 -6.19
N SER A 43 -6.04 19.48 -5.53
CA SER A 43 -4.80 19.98 -6.14
C SER A 43 -3.85 18.86 -6.57
N GLN A 44 -4.08 17.64 -6.08
CA GLN A 44 -3.29 16.47 -6.42
C GLN A 44 -3.91 15.75 -7.61
N GLN A 45 -3.81 16.37 -8.78
CA GLN A 45 -4.21 15.76 -10.07
C GLN A 45 -3.45 14.44 -10.35
N PHE A 46 -2.34 14.22 -9.63
CA PHE A 46 -1.69 12.94 -9.39
C PHE A 46 -1.51 12.78 -7.87
N SER A 47 -2.42 12.06 -7.21
CA SER A 47 -2.43 11.83 -5.76
C SER A 47 -1.06 11.39 -5.25
N SER A 48 -0.58 11.99 -4.15
CA SER A 48 0.42 11.32 -3.32
C SER A 48 -0.18 9.96 -2.97
N SER A 49 0.44 8.90 -3.46
CA SER A 49 -0.07 7.54 -3.37
C SER A 49 1.08 6.61 -3.05
N TRP A 50 0.76 5.50 -2.39
CA TRP A 50 1.73 4.46 -2.14
C TRP A 50 1.67 3.47 -3.29
N LEU A 51 2.74 3.40 -4.07
CA LEU A 51 2.83 2.58 -5.27
C LEU A 51 3.42 1.20 -4.98
N SER A 52 2.93 0.17 -5.66
CA SER A 52 3.63 -1.11 -5.75
C SER A 52 5.01 -0.93 -6.39
N PRO A 53 5.98 -1.83 -6.17
CA PRO A 53 7.27 -1.79 -6.84
C PRO A 53 7.20 -1.61 -8.36
N SER A 54 6.26 -2.29 -9.03
CA SER A 54 6.04 -2.16 -10.46
C SER A 54 5.31 -0.88 -10.87
N GLY A 55 4.63 -0.22 -9.93
CA GLY A 55 3.69 0.88 -10.18
C GLY A 55 2.40 0.43 -10.85
N ASP A 56 2.09 -0.87 -10.90
CA ASP A 56 0.81 -1.34 -11.46
C ASP A 56 -0.36 -1.06 -10.52
N PHE A 57 -0.10 -1.00 -9.22
CA PHE A 57 -1.09 -0.69 -8.20
C PHE A 57 -0.68 0.53 -7.38
N ALA A 58 -1.68 1.28 -6.95
CA ALA A 58 -1.52 2.42 -6.07
C ALA A 58 -2.56 2.38 -4.95
N PHE A 59 -2.19 2.86 -3.77
CA PHE A 59 -3.09 3.07 -2.64
C PHE A 59 -3.13 4.56 -2.25
N GLY A 60 -4.33 5.07 -1.98
CA GLY A 60 -4.53 6.45 -1.57
C GLY A 60 -5.95 6.95 -1.81
N PHE A 61 -6.10 8.28 -1.97
CA PHE A 61 -7.40 8.90 -2.19
C PHE A 61 -7.70 9.07 -3.69
N ARG A 62 -8.90 8.66 -4.10
CA ARG A 62 -9.45 8.83 -5.44
C ARG A 62 -10.71 9.70 -5.36
N LYS A 63 -10.77 10.78 -6.14
CA LYS A 63 -11.98 11.60 -6.25
C LYS A 63 -13.04 10.85 -7.06
N ILE A 64 -14.27 10.80 -6.55
CA ILE A 64 -15.42 10.18 -7.22
C ILE A 64 -16.34 11.28 -7.74
N GLN A 65 -16.41 11.40 -9.06
CA GLN A 65 -17.31 12.33 -9.74
C GLN A 65 -18.68 11.65 -9.97
N PRO A 66 -19.80 12.40 -9.91
CA PRO A 66 -19.92 13.86 -9.70
C PRO A 66 -20.05 14.28 -8.23
N ASN A 67 -19.95 13.35 -7.27
CA ASN A 67 -20.29 13.61 -5.86
C ASN A 67 -19.24 14.43 -5.08
N ASP A 68 -18.18 14.89 -5.74
CA ASP A 68 -17.06 15.68 -5.20
C ASP A 68 -16.39 15.15 -3.92
N GLY A 69 -16.63 13.89 -3.57
CA GLY A 69 -16.00 13.21 -2.43
C GLY A 69 -14.83 12.32 -2.83
N PHE A 70 -14.03 11.90 -1.86
CA PHE A 70 -12.89 11.02 -2.04
C PHE A 70 -13.17 9.64 -1.48
N THR A 71 -12.62 8.60 -2.10
CA THR A 71 -12.59 7.26 -1.53
C THR A 71 -11.14 6.84 -1.26
N LEU A 72 -10.89 6.25 -0.09
CA LEU A 72 -9.62 5.62 0.22
C LEU A 72 -9.60 4.23 -0.42
N SER A 73 -8.72 4.01 -1.38
CA SER A 73 -8.81 2.87 -2.30
C SER A 73 -7.45 2.35 -2.78
N ILE A 74 -7.49 1.16 -3.37
CA ILE A 74 -6.44 0.61 -4.23
C ILE A 74 -6.98 0.60 -5.67
N TRP A 75 -6.16 1.00 -6.64
CA TRP A 75 -6.52 0.98 -8.06
C TRP A 75 -5.36 0.52 -8.95
N PHE A 76 -5.69 0.13 -10.18
CA PHE A 76 -4.70 -0.08 -11.24
C PHE A 76 -4.15 1.27 -11.71
N ASP A 77 -2.88 1.55 -11.45
CA ASP A 77 -2.34 2.88 -11.71
C ASP A 77 -1.92 3.09 -13.18
N LYS A 78 -1.57 2.05 -13.92
CA LYS A 78 -1.12 2.25 -15.31
C LYS A 78 -2.24 2.38 -16.35
N ILE A 79 -3.50 2.15 -15.96
CA ILE A 79 -4.63 2.26 -16.89
C ILE A 79 -5.30 3.64 -16.76
N PRO A 80 -5.77 4.25 -17.86
CA PRO A 80 -6.39 5.58 -17.83
C PRO A 80 -7.58 5.70 -16.88
N ASP A 81 -8.42 4.66 -16.83
CA ASP A 81 -9.64 4.66 -16.01
C ASP A 81 -9.33 4.55 -14.51
N LYS A 82 -8.12 4.10 -14.16
CA LYS A 82 -7.65 3.92 -12.78
C LYS A 82 -8.68 3.14 -11.94
N THR A 83 -9.08 1.98 -12.46
CA THR A 83 -10.14 1.15 -11.89
C THR A 83 -9.83 0.76 -10.46
N ILE A 84 -10.78 1.02 -9.55
CA ILE A 84 -10.68 0.68 -8.14
C ILE A 84 -10.90 -0.83 -7.97
N VAL A 85 -10.06 -1.46 -7.16
CA VAL A 85 -10.05 -2.91 -6.89
C VAL A 85 -10.23 -3.23 -5.41
N TRP A 86 -10.11 -2.21 -4.57
CA TRP A 86 -10.39 -2.28 -3.14
C TRP A 86 -10.70 -0.87 -2.61
N TYR A 87 -11.57 -0.75 -1.62
CA TYR A 87 -11.84 0.52 -0.94
C TYR A 87 -12.17 0.33 0.53
N ALA A 88 -11.89 1.35 1.35
CA ALA A 88 -12.23 1.34 2.77
C ALA A 88 -13.74 1.54 2.95
N GLN A 89 -14.41 0.56 3.57
CA GLN A 89 -15.82 0.67 3.95
C GLN A 89 -15.95 1.61 5.15
N THR A 90 -16.31 2.86 4.88
CA THR A 90 -16.41 3.89 5.91
C THR A 90 -17.76 3.82 6.61
N VAL A 91 -17.76 3.44 7.89
CA VAL A 91 -18.98 3.10 8.66
C VAL A 91 -19.92 4.30 8.84
N ASN A 92 -19.36 5.51 8.88
CA ASN A 92 -20.12 6.74 9.18
C ASN A 92 -20.54 7.53 7.93
N THR A 93 -20.32 7.00 6.72
CA THR A 93 -20.68 7.65 5.47
C THR A 93 -21.56 6.75 4.64
N THR A 94 -22.80 7.16 4.34
CA THR A 94 -23.75 6.38 3.53
C THR A 94 -23.23 6.11 2.11
N THR A 95 -22.28 6.91 1.63
CA THR A 95 -21.71 6.86 0.28
C THR A 95 -20.34 6.19 0.20
N GLY A 96 -19.68 5.92 1.34
CA GLY A 96 -18.27 5.50 1.37
C GLY A 96 -17.27 6.59 0.93
N LEU A 97 -17.74 7.84 0.80
CA LEU A 97 -16.93 8.99 0.41
C LEU A 97 -16.60 9.86 1.63
N VAL A 98 -15.39 10.41 1.63
CA VAL A 98 -14.87 11.32 2.64
C VAL A 98 -14.61 12.70 2.03
N PRO A 99 -14.69 13.78 2.83
CA PRO A 99 -14.46 15.13 2.32
C PRO A 99 -12.98 15.39 1.98
N GLU A 100 -12.72 16.46 1.23
CA GLU A 100 -11.36 16.98 1.07
C GLU A 100 -10.73 17.29 2.44
N GLY A 101 -9.43 17.05 2.58
CA GLY A 101 -8.69 17.21 3.83
C GLY A 101 -8.71 15.98 4.73
N SER A 102 -9.53 14.96 4.41
CA SER A 102 -9.45 13.66 5.09
C SER A 102 -8.05 13.06 4.96
N LYS A 103 -7.60 12.38 6.02
CA LYS A 103 -6.23 11.90 6.15
C LYS A 103 -6.20 10.42 6.51
N VAL A 104 -5.39 9.63 5.81
CA VAL A 104 -5.04 8.27 6.22
C VAL A 104 -3.63 8.28 6.76
N THR A 105 -3.40 7.69 7.94
CA THR A 105 -2.08 7.57 8.55
C THR A 105 -1.82 6.11 8.91
N LEU A 106 -0.62 5.62 8.64
CA LEU A 106 -0.19 4.32 9.12
C LEU A 106 0.37 4.45 10.54
N THR A 107 -0.26 3.80 11.51
CA THR A 107 0.14 3.80 12.92
C THR A 107 0.55 2.39 13.38
N ALA A 108 1.47 2.32 14.34
CA ALA A 108 1.98 1.05 14.86
C ALA A 108 0.91 0.24 15.62
N ASP A 109 -0.01 0.93 16.29
CA ASP A 109 -0.99 0.39 17.23
C ASP A 109 -2.35 0.07 16.61
N ARG A 110 -2.76 0.84 15.59
CA ARG A 110 -4.09 0.75 14.95
C ARG A 110 -4.02 0.46 13.45
N GLY A 111 -2.82 0.37 12.88
CA GLY A 111 -2.63 0.17 11.46
C GLY A 111 -3.03 1.41 10.67
N LEU A 112 -3.76 1.26 9.58
CA LEU A 112 -4.28 2.39 8.82
C LEU A 112 -5.43 3.04 9.58
N VAL A 113 -5.33 4.35 9.84
CA VAL A 113 -6.37 5.14 10.50
C VAL A 113 -6.78 6.26 9.54
N LEU A 114 -8.05 6.26 9.15
CA LEU A 114 -8.66 7.29 8.32
C LEU A 114 -9.44 8.26 9.20
N THR A 115 -9.15 9.55 9.09
CA THR A 115 -9.87 10.62 9.79
C THR A 115 -10.50 11.61 8.82
N ASP A 116 -11.54 12.29 9.29
CA ASP A 116 -12.04 13.51 8.66
C ASP A 116 -11.07 14.69 8.90
N PRO A 117 -11.31 15.86 8.29
CA PRO A 117 -10.49 17.06 8.50
C PRO A 117 -10.52 17.57 9.95
N GLY A 118 -11.55 17.24 10.72
CA GLY A 118 -11.69 17.56 12.14
C GLY A 118 -10.94 16.60 13.07
N GLY A 119 -10.36 15.52 12.54
CA GLY A 119 -9.66 14.49 13.30
C GLY A 119 -10.55 13.36 13.83
N GLN A 120 -11.86 13.34 13.50
CA GLN A 120 -12.74 12.23 13.85
C GLN A 120 -12.33 11.00 13.04
N GLN A 121 -12.15 9.86 13.72
CA GLN A 121 -11.89 8.59 13.05
C GLN A 121 -13.13 8.13 12.26
N LEU A 122 -12.94 7.91 10.96
CA LEU A 122 -13.96 7.43 10.03
C LEU A 122 -13.83 5.92 9.77
N TRP A 123 -12.60 5.41 9.75
CA TRP A 123 -12.29 4.00 9.53
C TRP A 123 -10.91 3.63 10.09
N SER A 124 -10.68 2.35 10.40
CA SER A 124 -9.36 1.83 10.68
C SER A 124 -9.21 0.38 10.21
N SER A 125 -7.99 -0.03 9.85
CA SER A 125 -7.69 -1.45 9.65
C SER A 125 -7.70 -2.16 11.00
N SER A 126 -8.80 -2.82 11.35
CA SER A 126 -8.94 -3.54 12.61
C SER A 126 -7.84 -4.59 12.75
N LEU A 127 -6.86 -4.32 13.59
CA LEU A 127 -5.76 -5.24 13.86
C LEU A 127 -6.22 -6.37 14.80
N PRO A 128 -5.64 -7.58 14.67
CA PRO A 128 -5.84 -8.66 15.63
C PRO A 128 -5.40 -8.25 17.03
N GLN A 129 -6.10 -8.74 18.07
CA GLN A 129 -5.69 -8.57 19.47
C GLN A 129 -4.45 -9.43 19.78
N THR A 130 -3.29 -8.96 19.33
CA THR A 130 -1.99 -9.60 19.54
C THR A 130 -1.03 -8.62 20.21
N ARG A 131 0.13 -9.10 20.68
CA ARG A 131 1.18 -8.24 21.25
C ARG A 131 2.06 -7.56 20.19
N SER A 132 1.85 -7.87 18.91
CA SER A 132 2.67 -7.36 17.81
C SER A 132 2.13 -6.03 17.32
N SER A 133 3.03 -5.08 17.07
CA SER A 133 2.73 -3.79 16.43
C SER A 133 3.08 -3.82 14.95
N VAL A 134 2.43 -2.95 14.18
CA VAL A 134 2.80 -2.71 12.78
C VAL A 134 4.16 -2.01 12.75
N SER A 135 5.10 -2.54 11.98
CA SER A 135 6.38 -1.88 11.69
C SER A 135 6.39 -1.19 10.33
N ARG A 136 5.66 -1.75 9.35
CA ARG A 136 5.52 -1.17 8.00
C ARG A 136 4.26 -1.62 7.27
N GLY A 137 3.82 -0.79 6.33
CA GLY A 137 2.92 -1.17 5.26
C GLY A 137 3.71 -1.65 4.04
N LEU A 138 3.14 -2.53 3.24
CA LEU A 138 3.71 -3.01 1.99
C LEU A 138 2.61 -3.19 0.95
N ILE A 139 2.69 -2.47 -0.17
CA ILE A 139 1.87 -2.74 -1.35
C ILE A 139 2.65 -3.62 -2.32
N THR A 140 2.07 -4.77 -2.64
CA THR A 140 2.68 -5.78 -3.52
C THR A 140 2.28 -5.58 -4.98
N ASP A 141 3.04 -6.13 -5.92
CA ASP A 141 2.69 -6.15 -7.35
C ASP A 141 1.49 -7.03 -7.69
N ALA A 142 0.95 -7.77 -6.71
CA ALA A 142 -0.36 -8.43 -6.84
C ALA A 142 -1.53 -7.50 -6.47
N GLY A 143 -1.25 -6.27 -6.02
CA GLY A 143 -2.27 -5.32 -5.53
C GLY A 143 -2.69 -5.55 -4.09
N ASN A 144 -2.00 -6.43 -3.35
CA ASN A 144 -2.27 -6.64 -1.94
C ASN A 144 -1.53 -5.61 -1.08
N LEU A 145 -2.26 -4.79 -0.32
CA LEU A 145 -1.74 -3.97 0.76
C LEU A 145 -1.70 -4.77 2.06
N ARG A 146 -0.51 -4.89 2.65
CA ARG A 146 -0.22 -5.70 3.84
C ARG A 146 0.36 -4.82 4.93
N LEU A 147 -0.11 -5.00 6.17
CA LEU A 147 0.51 -4.41 7.37
C LEU A 147 1.30 -5.50 8.08
N LEU A 148 2.60 -5.29 8.23
CA LEU A 148 3.54 -6.29 8.72
C LEU A 148 4.06 -5.88 10.10
N SER A 149 4.31 -6.88 10.95
CA SER A 149 5.12 -6.72 12.16
C SER A 149 6.59 -6.97 11.86
N GLU A 150 7.47 -6.51 12.74
CA GLU A 150 8.91 -6.79 12.62
C GLU A 150 9.23 -8.29 12.77
N ASP A 151 8.50 -8.96 13.66
CA ASP A 151 8.82 -10.33 14.08
C ASP A 151 8.26 -11.42 13.15
N SER A 152 7.52 -11.06 12.11
CA SER A 152 6.79 -12.03 11.28
C SER A 152 6.45 -11.50 9.90
N ASP A 153 6.61 -12.35 8.89
CA ASP A 153 6.12 -12.12 7.53
C ASP A 153 4.60 -12.36 7.40
N VAL A 154 3.94 -12.88 8.44
CA VAL A 154 2.49 -12.97 8.49
C VAL A 154 1.93 -11.57 8.72
N ALA A 155 1.06 -11.13 7.82
CA ALA A 155 0.50 -9.79 7.91
C ALA A 155 -0.52 -9.71 9.07
N LEU A 156 -0.39 -8.67 9.90
CA LEU A 156 -1.38 -8.33 10.91
C LEU A 156 -2.71 -7.94 10.26
N TRP A 157 -2.64 -7.30 9.09
CA TRP A 157 -3.81 -6.98 8.27
C TRP A 157 -3.46 -7.03 6.80
N SER A 158 -4.44 -7.37 5.96
CA SER A 158 -4.25 -7.49 4.50
C SER A 158 -5.54 -7.14 3.77
N SER A 159 -5.44 -6.32 2.72
CA SER A 159 -6.57 -5.98 1.84
C SER A 159 -7.20 -7.23 1.21
N PHE A 160 -6.38 -8.24 0.88
CA PHE A 160 -6.88 -9.49 0.31
C PHE A 160 -7.74 -10.31 1.28
N ALA A 161 -7.49 -10.18 2.59
CA ALA A 161 -8.27 -10.82 3.64
C ALA A 161 -9.53 -10.01 4.02
N ASN A 162 -9.65 -8.79 3.49
CA ASN A 162 -10.77 -7.88 3.69
C ASN A 162 -11.30 -7.41 2.33
N PRO A 163 -11.77 -8.32 1.46
CA PRO A 163 -12.21 -7.99 0.10
C PRO A 163 -13.40 -7.02 0.09
N THR A 164 -13.57 -6.34 -1.04
CA THR A 164 -14.77 -5.53 -1.33
C THR A 164 -15.59 -6.20 -2.45
N ASP A 165 -15.75 -5.56 -3.60
CA ASP A 165 -16.53 -6.06 -4.74
C ASP A 165 -15.68 -6.74 -5.83
N THR A 166 -14.35 -6.57 -5.76
CA THR A 166 -13.40 -7.06 -6.75
C THR A 166 -12.45 -8.11 -6.15
N LEU A 167 -12.19 -9.18 -6.91
CA LEU A 167 -11.20 -10.20 -6.57
C LEU A 167 -10.04 -10.14 -7.55
N LEU A 168 -8.83 -9.94 -7.03
CA LEU A 168 -7.61 -9.91 -7.83
C LEU A 168 -7.02 -11.32 -8.03
N PRO A 169 -6.21 -11.52 -9.09
CA PRO A 169 -5.42 -12.74 -9.22
C PRO A 169 -4.60 -13.01 -7.94
N SER A 170 -4.46 -14.28 -7.59
CA SER A 170 -3.76 -14.73 -6.36
C SER A 170 -4.45 -14.38 -5.03
N GLN A 171 -5.63 -13.75 -5.06
CA GLN A 171 -6.46 -13.56 -3.86
C GLN A 171 -7.20 -14.86 -3.51
N LEU A 172 -7.03 -15.33 -2.28
CA LEU A 172 -7.75 -16.49 -1.75
C LEU A 172 -9.03 -16.06 -1.05
N LEU A 173 -10.12 -16.79 -1.31
CA LEU A 173 -11.42 -16.57 -0.68
C LEU A 173 -11.65 -17.64 0.39
N PHE A 174 -11.76 -17.20 1.64
CA PHE A 174 -12.14 -18.08 2.75
C PHE A 174 -13.64 -17.91 3.00
N ALA A 175 -14.45 -18.83 2.49
CA ALA A 175 -15.86 -18.92 2.86
C ALA A 175 -15.96 -19.71 4.17
N PHE A 176 -16.40 -19.07 5.25
CA PHE A 176 -16.76 -19.79 6.48
C PHE A 176 -18.14 -20.45 6.31
N ALA A 177 -18.20 -21.45 5.43
CA ALA A 177 -19.28 -22.41 5.36
C ALA A 177 -18.64 -23.80 5.37
N HIS A 178 -18.69 -24.47 6.53
CA HIS A 178 -18.40 -25.90 6.72
C HIS A 178 -17.44 -26.52 5.69
N GLY A 179 -16.15 -26.22 5.79
CA GLY A 179 -15.08 -26.99 5.13
C GLY A 179 -14.93 -26.84 3.62
N SER A 180 -15.50 -25.82 2.98
CA SER A 180 -15.36 -25.63 1.52
C SER A 180 -14.40 -24.49 1.16
N MET A 181 -13.31 -24.81 0.47
CA MET A 181 -12.39 -23.83 -0.15
C MET A 181 -12.86 -23.56 -1.59
N LEU A 182 -13.19 -22.30 -1.90
CA LEU A 182 -13.45 -21.87 -3.28
C LEU A 182 -12.15 -21.33 -3.88
N TYR A 183 -11.57 -22.06 -4.83
CA TYR A 183 -10.43 -21.59 -5.64
C TYR A 183 -10.89 -21.35 -7.08
N LYS A 184 -10.66 -20.14 -7.61
CA LYS A 184 -10.90 -19.82 -9.03
C LYS A 184 -9.65 -20.17 -9.84
N ARG A 185 -9.71 -21.25 -10.62
CA ARG A 185 -8.68 -21.59 -11.63
C ARG A 185 -9.03 -20.90 -12.95
N THR A 186 -8.14 -20.06 -13.48
CA THR A 186 -8.29 -19.49 -14.83
C THR A 186 -7.47 -20.31 -15.83
N TYR A 187 -8.12 -20.90 -16.84
CA TYR A 187 -7.44 -21.50 -17.98
C TYR A 187 -7.41 -20.49 -19.13
N TYR A 188 -6.23 -20.18 -19.65
CA TYR A 188 -6.09 -19.47 -20.92
C TYR A 188 -6.46 -20.41 -22.06
N ARG A 189 -7.50 -20.07 -22.83
CA ARG A 189 -7.80 -20.73 -24.11
C ARG A 189 -7.19 -19.89 -25.21
N ASN A 190 -6.22 -20.46 -25.94
CA ASN A 190 -5.56 -19.81 -27.06
C ASN A 190 -6.59 -19.60 -28.20
N PRO A 191 -6.77 -18.38 -28.75
CA PRO A 191 -7.60 -18.18 -29.94
C PRO A 191 -6.90 -18.83 -31.15
N SER A 192 -7.68 -19.54 -31.96
CA SER A 192 -7.25 -20.09 -33.26
C SER A 192 -7.29 -19.00 -34.32
#